data_AF-A0A6P1ZT28-F1
#
_entry.id   AF-A0A6P1ZT28-F1
#
_cell.length_a   1.000
_cell.length_b   1.000
_cell.length_c   1.000
_cell.angle_alpha   90.00
_cell.angle_beta   90.00
_cell.angle_gamma   90.00
#
_symmetry.space_group_name_H-M   'P 1'
#
loop_
_entity.id
_entity.type
_entity.pdbx_description
1 polymer ?
#
loop_
_entity_poly.entity_id
_entity_poly.type
_entity_poly.pdbx_seq_one_letter_code
_entity_poly.pdbx_strand_id
1 'polypeptide(L)'
;MNKANLKNKLYWNYLNAKKRVSENNTDNFLLFKRGILPTSNSQVKVSTQYEVFAIVGKNCITVNDGQKIYDLVHSQLQANQPVELDFAGVEIFAAPFFNFAIGQLLKDIQPENLSKLLKISNLRPLGSQIVSLVIENSKRYYSDPIFRNRLDQVINEKSNHL
;
A
#
# COMPACT_ATOMS: atom_id res chain seq x y z
N MET A 1 -26.78 -14.32 32.21
CA MET A 1 -25.62 -13.44 31.97
C MET A 1 -25.60 -12.38 33.08
N ASN A 2 -24.54 -12.32 33.92
CA ASN A 2 -24.54 -11.51 35.14
C ASN A 2 -24.19 -10.02 34.86
N LYS A 3 -24.85 -9.06 35.54
CA LYS A 3 -24.68 -7.59 35.35
C LYS A 3 -23.22 -7.13 35.48
N ALA A 4 -22.42 -7.79 36.33
CA ALA A 4 -21.00 -7.50 36.50
C ALA A 4 -20.18 -7.78 35.22
N ASN A 5 -20.55 -8.81 34.46
CA ASN A 5 -19.86 -9.20 33.23
C ASN A 5 -20.20 -8.23 32.07
N LEU A 6 -21.42 -7.69 32.07
CA LEU A 6 -21.84 -6.67 31.09
C LEU A 6 -21.15 -5.32 31.33
N LYS A 7 -21.02 -4.87 32.59
CA LYS A 7 -20.28 -3.65 32.94
C LYS A 7 -18.82 -3.72 32.53
N ASN A 8 -18.15 -4.85 32.76
CA ASN A 8 -16.78 -5.06 32.33
C ASN A 8 -16.64 -5.04 30.81
N LYS A 9 -17.55 -5.69 30.07
CA LYS A 9 -17.54 -5.68 28.60
C LYS A 9 -17.73 -4.27 28.03
N LEU A 10 -18.65 -3.48 28.59
CA LEU A 10 -18.87 -2.09 28.18
C LEU A 10 -17.66 -1.20 28.47
N TYR A 11 -17.02 -1.39 29.62
CA TYR A 11 -15.83 -0.64 30.01
C TYR A 11 -14.61 -0.99 29.12
N TRP A 12 -14.40 -2.27 28.82
CA TRP A 12 -13.36 -2.71 27.88
C TRP A 12 -13.59 -2.17 26.47
N ASN A 13 -14.85 -2.19 26.00
CA ASN A 13 -15.21 -1.61 24.71
C ASN A 13 -14.93 -0.10 24.68
N TYR A 14 -15.23 0.63 25.77
CA TYR A 14 -14.95 2.05 25.90
C TYR A 14 -13.44 2.36 25.87
N LEU A 15 -12.62 1.61 26.62
CA LEU A 15 -11.17 1.79 26.63
C LEU A 15 -10.54 1.51 25.26
N ASN A 16 -11.01 0.46 24.58
CA ASN A 16 -10.53 0.12 23.23
C ASN A 16 -10.94 1.18 22.20
N ALA A 17 -12.17 1.70 22.27
CA ALA A 17 -12.62 2.80 21.41
C ALA A 17 -11.78 4.07 21.66
N LYS A 18 -11.50 4.40 22.93
CA LYS A 18 -10.69 5.55 23.31
C LYS A 18 -9.26 5.46 22.77
N LYS A 19 -8.63 4.28 22.85
CA LYS A 19 -7.28 4.02 22.31
C LYS A 19 -7.23 4.21 20.79
N ARG A 20 -8.21 3.65 20.07
CA ARG A 20 -8.33 3.82 18.61
C ARG A 20 -8.58 5.28 18.20
N VAL A 21 -9.33 6.04 18.99
CA VAL A 21 -9.58 7.46 18.71
C VAL A 21 -8.33 8.31 18.93
N SER A 22 -7.53 8.02 19.97
CA SER A 22 -6.26 8.74 20.19
C SER A 22 -5.18 8.43 19.14
N GLU A 23 -5.20 7.24 18.54
CA GLU A 23 -4.24 6.84 17.51
C GLU A 23 -4.54 7.47 16.14
N ASN A 24 -5.77 7.95 15.90
CA ASN A 24 -6.23 8.32 14.55
C ASN A 24 -6.38 9.83 14.25
N ASN A 25 -6.32 10.73 15.25
CA ASN A 25 -6.18 12.21 15.13
C ASN A 25 -6.59 12.84 16.49
N THR A 26 -5.78 13.77 17.04
CA THR A 26 -6.06 14.51 18.28
C THR A 26 -7.38 15.30 18.27
N ASP A 27 -7.84 15.75 17.11
CA ASP A 27 -9.11 16.49 16.97
C ASP A 27 -10.32 15.62 17.31
N ASN A 28 -10.28 14.34 16.93
CA ASN A 28 -11.36 13.39 17.22
C ASN A 28 -11.45 13.05 18.72
N PHE A 29 -10.33 13.11 19.44
CA PHE A 29 -10.30 12.90 20.89
C PHE A 29 -10.93 14.06 21.67
N LEU A 30 -10.71 15.30 21.22
CA LEU A 30 -11.31 16.50 21.82
C LEU A 30 -12.83 16.56 21.61
N LEU A 31 -13.32 16.12 20.44
CA LEU A 31 -14.75 16.03 20.13
C LEU A 31 -15.45 14.94 20.97
N PHE A 32 -14.81 13.78 21.16
CA PHE A 32 -15.33 12.71 22.01
C PHE A 32 -15.45 13.12 23.49
N LYS A 33 -14.45 13.85 24.04
CA LYS A 33 -14.53 14.41 25.39
C LYS A 33 -15.69 15.40 25.58
N ARG A 34 -16.16 16.03 24.50
CA ARG A 34 -17.30 16.94 24.50
C ARG A 34 -18.65 16.22 24.34
N GLY A 35 -18.68 14.89 24.34
CA GLY A 35 -19.92 14.11 24.21
C GLY A 35 -20.47 14.08 22.78
N ILE A 36 -19.71 14.57 21.81
CA ILE A 36 -20.07 14.49 20.39
C ILE A 36 -19.64 13.11 19.90
N LEU A 37 -20.60 12.22 19.70
CA LEU A 37 -20.35 10.94 19.04
C LEU A 37 -19.95 11.23 17.58
N PRO A 38 -18.87 10.64 17.06
CA PRO A 38 -18.51 10.79 15.67
C PRO A 38 -19.68 10.30 14.81
N THR A 39 -20.14 11.14 13.89
CA THR A 39 -21.22 10.81 12.96
C THR A 39 -20.81 9.60 12.13
N SER A 40 -21.62 8.53 12.18
CA SER A 40 -21.40 7.31 11.42
C SER A 40 -21.67 7.55 9.93
N ASN A 41 -20.67 7.94 9.15
CA ASN A 41 -20.47 7.51 7.75
C ASN A 41 -19.22 8.13 7.12
N SER A 42 -18.07 7.78 7.68
CA SER A 42 -16.92 7.47 6.82
C SER A 42 -16.59 6.04 7.18
N GLN A 43 -16.86 5.11 6.27
CA GLN A 43 -16.32 3.75 6.40
C GLN A 43 -14.82 3.94 6.62
N VAL A 44 -14.34 3.68 7.84
CA VAL A 44 -12.92 3.53 8.09
C VAL A 44 -12.54 2.33 7.26
N LYS A 45 -12.05 2.59 6.05
CA LYS A 45 -11.59 1.59 5.10
C LYS A 45 -10.34 1.02 5.77
N VAL A 46 -10.51 -0.07 6.52
CA VAL A 46 -9.40 -0.74 7.21
C VAL A 46 -8.44 -1.18 6.13
N SER A 47 -7.31 -0.47 5.98
CA SER A 47 -6.29 -0.83 5.00
C SER A 47 -5.48 -1.98 5.55
N THR A 48 -5.37 -3.08 4.79
CA THR A 48 -4.46 -4.17 5.14
C THR A 48 -3.03 -3.65 5.02
N GLN A 49 -2.24 -3.79 6.08
CA GLN A 49 -0.82 -3.39 6.08
C GLN A 49 0.07 -4.63 5.92
N TYR A 50 1.08 -4.52 5.06
CA TYR A 50 2.11 -5.53 4.86
C TYR A 50 3.49 -4.98 5.17
N GLU A 51 4.19 -5.66 6.06
CA GLU A 51 5.60 -5.41 6.34
C GLU A 51 6.45 -6.02 5.21
N VAL A 52 7.01 -5.17 4.35
CA VAL A 52 7.83 -5.61 3.22
C VAL A 52 9.06 -6.39 3.71
N PHE A 53 9.64 -5.97 4.84
CA PHE A 53 10.76 -6.67 5.46
C PHE A 53 10.43 -8.12 5.83
N ALA A 54 9.21 -8.40 6.31
CA ALA A 54 8.81 -9.77 6.66
C ALA A 54 8.67 -10.68 5.43
N ILE A 55 8.37 -10.10 4.25
CA ILE A 55 8.10 -10.83 3.01
C ILE A 55 9.39 -11.03 2.19
N VAL A 56 10.23 -10.00 2.16
CA VAL A 56 11.40 -9.91 1.25
C VAL A 56 12.72 -9.80 2.03
N GLY A 57 12.69 -9.22 3.22
CA GLY A 57 13.89 -8.87 3.99
C GLY A 57 14.45 -7.49 3.65
N LYS A 58 15.67 -7.22 4.10
CA LYS A 58 16.31 -5.89 3.99
C LYS A 58 16.64 -5.44 2.55
N ASN A 59 16.74 -6.38 1.61
CA ASN A 59 17.22 -6.14 0.25
C ASN A 59 16.11 -6.40 -0.78
N CYS A 60 15.44 -5.34 -1.22
CA CYS A 60 14.37 -5.36 -2.21
C CYS A 60 14.92 -5.04 -3.61
N ILE A 61 15.66 -5.98 -4.23
CA ILE A 61 16.44 -5.70 -5.44
C ILE A 61 15.90 -6.44 -6.67
N THR A 62 15.50 -7.69 -6.49
CA THR A 62 15.24 -8.59 -7.62
C THR A 62 13.82 -8.49 -8.15
N VAL A 63 13.63 -8.96 -9.38
CA VAL A 63 12.30 -9.16 -10.00
C VAL A 63 11.43 -10.08 -9.15
N ASN A 64 12.00 -11.20 -8.67
CA ASN A 64 11.28 -12.19 -7.88
C ASN A 64 10.79 -11.62 -6.54
N ASP A 65 11.59 -10.74 -5.90
CA ASP A 65 11.18 -10.05 -4.69
C ASP A 65 10.03 -9.08 -4.94
N GLY A 66 10.06 -8.39 -6.08
CA GLY A 66 8.96 -7.52 -6.49
C GLY A 66 7.68 -8.32 -6.75
N GLN A 67 7.81 -9.48 -7.41
CA GLN A 67 6.69 -10.35 -7.74
C GLN A 67 5.94 -10.84 -6.48
N LYS A 68 6.66 -11.21 -5.41
CA LYS A 68 6.04 -11.59 -4.12
C LYS A 68 5.10 -10.51 -3.58
N ILE A 69 5.51 -9.24 -3.69
CA ILE A 69 4.68 -8.11 -3.24
C ILE A 69 3.48 -7.94 -4.15
N TYR A 70 3.65 -8.02 -5.47
CA TYR A 70 2.55 -7.91 -6.40
C TYR A 70 1.49 -8.99 -6.20
N ASP A 71 1.90 -10.26 -6.11
CA ASP A 71 0.99 -11.40 -5.96
C ASP A 71 0.12 -11.26 -4.71
N LEU A 72 0.68 -10.66 -3.66
CA LEU A 72 0.01 -10.40 -2.39
C LEU A 72 -1.05 -9.29 -2.49
N VAL A 73 -0.78 -8.21 -3.22
CA VAL A 73 -1.59 -6.99 -3.18
C VAL A 73 -2.52 -6.84 -4.38
N HIS A 74 -2.21 -7.44 -5.53
CA HIS A 74 -2.90 -7.20 -6.80
C HIS A 74 -4.41 -7.46 -6.71
N SER A 75 -4.81 -8.65 -6.24
CA SER A 75 -6.23 -9.03 -6.13
C SER A 75 -7.01 -8.13 -5.16
N GLN A 76 -6.39 -7.69 -4.07
CA GLN A 76 -7.00 -6.78 -3.10
C GLN A 76 -7.23 -5.39 -3.71
N LEU A 77 -6.21 -4.86 -4.38
CA LEU A 77 -6.31 -3.55 -5.04
C LEU A 77 -7.34 -3.59 -6.18
N GLN A 78 -7.42 -4.67 -6.96
CA GLN A 78 -8.48 -4.87 -7.96
C GLN A 78 -9.88 -4.93 -7.33
N ALA A 79 -10.01 -5.53 -6.15
CA ALA A 79 -11.25 -5.55 -5.37
C ALA A 79 -11.53 -4.22 -4.63
N ASN A 80 -10.83 -3.13 -4.99
CA ASN A 80 -10.91 -1.81 -4.36
C ASN A 80 -10.64 -1.82 -2.84
N GLN A 81 -9.89 -2.80 -2.34
CA GLN A 81 -9.42 -2.86 -0.95
C GLN A 81 -8.08 -2.15 -0.83
N PRO A 82 -7.95 -1.08 -0.02
CA PRO A 82 -6.68 -0.38 0.13
C PRO A 82 -5.67 -1.23 0.87
N VAL A 83 -4.42 -1.08 0.45
CA VAL A 83 -3.26 -1.76 1.03
C VAL A 83 -2.22 -0.72 1.40
N GLU A 84 -1.54 -0.94 2.52
CA GLU A 84 -0.34 -0.22 2.92
C GLU A 84 0.87 -1.14 2.83
N LEU A 85 1.90 -0.72 2.08
CA LEU A 85 3.21 -1.36 2.08
C LEU A 85 4.15 -0.59 3.00
N ASP A 86 4.54 -1.23 4.10
CA ASP A 86 5.46 -0.69 5.09
C ASP A 86 6.89 -1.16 4.80
N PHE A 87 7.77 -0.21 4.51
CA PHE A 87 9.18 -0.45 4.20
C PHE A 87 10.11 -0.32 5.41
N ALA A 88 9.59 -0.27 6.64
CA ALA A 88 10.40 -0.32 7.85
C ALA A 88 11.35 -1.53 7.83
N GLY A 89 12.64 -1.28 8.09
CA GLY A 89 13.69 -2.31 8.06
C GLY A 89 14.27 -2.61 6.66
N VAL A 90 13.72 -2.05 5.58
CA VAL A 90 14.29 -2.19 4.23
C VAL A 90 15.45 -1.20 4.03
N GLU A 91 16.62 -1.72 3.68
CA GLU A 91 17.87 -0.96 3.57
C GLU A 91 18.36 -0.76 2.13
N ILE A 92 18.00 -1.65 1.21
CA ILE A 92 18.42 -1.57 -0.18
C ILE A 92 17.21 -1.84 -1.06
N PHE A 93 17.02 -1.01 -2.07
CA PHE A 93 15.98 -1.17 -3.07
C PHE A 93 16.50 -0.81 -4.46
N ALA A 94 15.95 -1.44 -5.50
CA ALA A 94 16.31 -1.16 -6.88
C ALA A 94 15.07 -1.03 -7.78
N ALA A 95 15.24 -0.38 -8.93
CA ALA A 95 14.15 -0.18 -9.88
C ALA A 95 13.48 -1.49 -10.36
N PRO A 96 14.20 -2.60 -10.62
CA PRO A 96 13.56 -3.87 -11.01
C PRO A 96 12.54 -4.36 -9.98
N PHE A 97 12.87 -4.31 -8.68
CA PHE A 97 11.94 -4.64 -7.61
C PHE A 97 10.67 -3.78 -7.68
N PHE A 98 10.79 -2.46 -7.74
CA PHE A 98 9.62 -1.58 -7.77
C PHE A 98 8.78 -1.71 -9.05
N ASN A 99 9.41 -1.97 -10.20
CA ASN A 99 8.69 -2.22 -11.44
C ASN A 99 7.78 -3.44 -11.33
N PHE A 100 8.26 -4.52 -10.72
CA PHE A 100 7.48 -5.74 -10.53
C PHE A 100 6.53 -5.67 -9.34
N ALA A 101 6.89 -4.98 -8.24
CA ALA A 101 5.99 -4.83 -7.09
C ALA A 101 4.82 -3.86 -7.37
N ILE A 102 5.11 -2.75 -8.05
CA ILE A 102 4.20 -1.59 -8.16
C ILE A 102 3.92 -1.24 -9.61
N GLY A 103 4.96 -1.13 -10.46
CA GLY A 103 4.82 -0.67 -11.84
C GLY A 103 3.81 -1.50 -12.64
N GLN A 104 3.90 -2.83 -12.54
CA GLN A 104 3.01 -3.74 -13.26
C GLN A 104 1.55 -3.72 -12.78
N LEU A 105 1.23 -3.15 -11.61
CA LEU A 105 -0.16 -2.94 -11.17
C LEU A 105 -0.91 -2.03 -12.15
N LEU A 106 -0.21 -1.12 -12.83
CA LEU A 106 -0.77 -0.19 -13.81
C LEU A 106 -1.21 -0.86 -15.12
N LYS A 107 -0.94 -2.16 -15.29
CA LYS A 107 -1.51 -2.96 -16.37
C LYS A 107 -3.02 -3.11 -16.22
N ASP A 108 -3.50 -3.29 -14.98
CA ASP A 108 -4.89 -3.64 -14.69
C ASP A 108 -5.62 -2.57 -13.85
N ILE A 109 -4.87 -1.65 -13.22
CA ILE A 109 -5.40 -0.64 -12.30
C ILE A 109 -5.08 0.75 -12.85
N GLN A 110 -6.12 1.59 -12.98
CA GLN A 110 -5.94 2.97 -13.42
C GLN A 110 -5.08 3.77 -12.42
N PRO A 111 -4.20 4.67 -12.90
CA PRO A 111 -3.26 5.36 -12.02
C PRO A 111 -3.92 6.16 -10.88
N GLU A 112 -5.08 6.75 -11.15
CA GLU A 112 -5.85 7.54 -10.18
C GLU A 112 -6.47 6.67 -9.09
N ASN A 113 -6.70 5.39 -9.38
CA ASN A 113 -7.19 4.41 -8.41
C ASN A 113 -6.02 3.85 -7.60
N LEU A 114 -4.89 3.54 -8.25
CA LEU A 114 -3.72 3.02 -7.57
C LEU A 114 -3.22 3.97 -6.48
N SER A 115 -3.16 5.29 -6.75
CA SER A 115 -2.74 6.29 -5.76
C SER A 115 -3.67 6.43 -4.55
N LYS A 116 -4.95 6.04 -4.69
CA LYS A 116 -5.94 6.04 -3.59
C LYS A 116 -5.94 4.73 -2.81
N LEU A 117 -5.53 3.64 -3.45
CA LEU A 117 -5.63 2.29 -2.90
C LEU A 117 -4.30 1.79 -2.33
N LEU A 118 -3.16 2.22 -2.87
CA LEU A 118 -1.84 1.80 -2.43
C LEU A 118 -1.15 2.92 -1.65
N LYS A 119 -1.00 2.72 -0.34
CA LYS A 119 -0.20 3.56 0.53
C LYS A 119 1.20 2.96 0.70
N ILE A 120 2.22 3.81 0.76
CA ILE A 120 3.60 3.42 1.04
C ILE A 120 4.05 4.17 2.29
N SER A 121 4.58 3.46 3.27
CA SER A 121 5.10 4.03 4.52
C SER A 121 6.52 3.56 4.81
N ASN A 122 7.22 4.36 5.64
CA ASN A 122 8.60 4.12 6.07
C ASN A 122 9.63 3.87 4.94
N LEU A 123 9.31 4.30 3.72
CA LEU A 123 10.24 4.27 2.60
C LEU A 123 11.20 5.47 2.69
N ARG A 124 12.49 5.20 2.56
CA ARG A 124 13.52 6.27 2.57
C ARG A 124 13.34 7.21 1.36
N PRO A 125 13.75 8.49 1.46
CA PRO A 125 13.49 9.49 0.42
C PRO A 125 13.95 9.11 -1.00
N LEU A 126 15.11 8.48 -1.15
CA LEU A 126 15.60 7.98 -2.44
C LEU A 126 14.64 6.95 -3.07
N GLY A 127 14.02 6.11 -2.23
CA GLY A 127 13.04 5.12 -2.68
C GLY A 127 11.81 5.78 -3.26
N SER A 128 11.32 6.85 -2.63
CA SER A 128 10.17 7.60 -3.13
C SER A 128 10.42 8.19 -4.52
N GLN A 129 11.65 8.64 -4.80
CA GLN A 129 12.04 9.12 -6.14
C GLN A 129 12.00 7.99 -7.18
N ILE A 130 12.50 6.81 -6.82
CA ILE A 130 12.49 5.63 -7.70
C ILE A 130 11.04 5.17 -7.95
N VAL A 131 10.20 5.10 -6.92
CA VAL A 131 8.78 4.74 -7.05
C VAL A 131 8.05 5.72 -7.99
N SER A 132 8.26 7.02 -7.82
CA SER A 132 7.68 8.03 -8.71
C SER A 132 8.10 7.80 -10.16
N LEU A 133 9.39 7.57 -10.41
CA LEU A 133 9.90 7.27 -11.75
C LEU A 133 9.28 6.00 -12.34
N VAL A 134 9.16 4.95 -11.53
CA VAL A 134 8.53 3.68 -11.92
C VAL A 134 7.06 3.88 -12.30
N ILE A 135 6.32 4.64 -11.51
CA ILE A 135 4.91 4.95 -11.78
C ILE A 135 4.77 5.73 -13.08
N GLU A 136 5.56 6.79 -13.28
CA GLU A 136 5.50 7.60 -14.52
C GLU A 136 5.88 6.80 -15.76
N ASN A 137 6.94 5.99 -15.68
CA ASN A 137 7.35 5.12 -16.78
C ASN A 137 6.29 4.07 -17.09
N SER A 138 5.71 3.46 -16.06
CA SER A 138 4.67 2.43 -16.21
C SER A 138 3.39 3.02 -16.78
N LYS A 139 2.96 4.20 -16.34
CA LYS A 139 1.82 4.94 -16.94
C LYS A 139 2.01 5.09 -18.44
N ARG A 140 3.17 5.58 -18.87
CA ARG A 140 3.48 5.77 -20.30
C ARG A 140 3.51 4.46 -21.08
N TYR A 141 4.10 3.41 -20.48
CA TYR A 141 4.18 2.08 -21.09
C TYR A 141 2.79 1.45 -21.29
N TYR A 142 1.90 1.58 -20.30
CA TYR A 142 0.55 1.00 -20.35
C TYR A 142 -0.50 1.88 -21.03
N SER A 143 -0.26 3.19 -21.21
CA SER A 143 -1.20 4.09 -21.89
C SER A 143 -1.02 4.18 -23.42
N ASP A 144 0.17 3.89 -23.93
CA ASP A 144 0.50 4.02 -25.36
C ASP A 144 0.93 2.66 -25.96
N PRO A 145 0.04 1.96 -26.68
CA PRO A 145 0.35 0.68 -27.31
C PRO A 145 1.49 0.76 -28.34
N ILE A 146 1.64 1.89 -29.04
CA ILE A 146 2.70 2.08 -30.05
C ILE A 146 4.05 2.22 -29.35
N PHE A 147 4.11 3.03 -28.29
CA PHE A 147 5.31 3.17 -27.47
C PHE A 147 5.69 1.84 -26.81
N ARG A 148 4.72 1.09 -26.29
CA ARG A 148 4.91 -0.25 -25.73
C ARG A 148 5.56 -1.20 -26.72
N ASN A 149 4.97 -1.34 -27.91
CA ASN A 149 5.48 -2.24 -28.95
C ASN A 149 6.92 -1.89 -29.35
N ARG A 150 7.27 -0.60 -29.46
CA ARG A 150 8.64 -0.17 -29.78
C ARG A 150 9.62 -0.52 -28.66
N LEU A 151 9.24 -0.33 -27.40
CA LEU A 151 10.08 -0.70 -26.28
C LEU A 151 10.28 -2.21 -26.18
N ASP A 152 9.21 -2.98 -26.39
CA ASP A 152 9.25 -4.45 -26.35
C ASP A 152 10.18 -5.02 -27.43
N GLN A 153 10.21 -4.42 -28.63
CA GLN A 153 11.17 -4.77 -29.69
C GLN A 153 12.62 -4.57 -29.24
N VAL A 154 12.95 -3.39 -28.69
CA VAL A 154 14.32 -3.08 -28.23
C VAL A 154 14.77 -3.98 -27.08
N ILE A 155 13.86 -4.33 -26.17
CA ILE A 155 14.14 -5.22 -25.04
C ILE A 155 14.42 -6.64 -25.56
N ASN A 156 13.56 -7.17 -26.42
CA ASN A 156 13.71 -8.53 -26.96
C ASN A 156 14.94 -8.67 -27.86
N GLU A 157 15.29 -7.64 -28.63
CA GLU A 157 16.52 -7.62 -29.44
C GLU A 157 17.78 -7.73 -28.55
N LYS A 158 17.82 -7.03 -27.42
CA LYS A 158 18.95 -7.11 -26.48
C LYS A 158 19.04 -8.44 -25.74
N SER A 159 17.90 -9.07 -25.43
CA SER A 159 17.86 -10.38 -24.78
C SER A 159 18.35 -11.52 -25.67
N ASN A 160 18.30 -11.36 -27.00
CA ASN A 160 18.81 -12.36 -27.97
C ASN A 160 20.32 -12.21 -28.27
N HIS A 161 20.98 -11.23 -27.66
CA HIS A 161 22.41 -10.93 -27.88
C HIS A 161 23.26 -11.05 -26.60
N LEU A 162 22.72 -11.67 -25.54
CA LEU A 162 23.43 -12.08 -24.31
C LEU A 162 23.30 -13.59 -24.13
#